data_AF-A0A7C4UAH6-F1
#
_entry.id   AF-A0A7C4UAH6-F1
#
_cell.length_a   1.000
_cell.length_b   1.000
_cell.length_c   1.000
_cell.angle_alpha   90.00
_cell.angle_beta   90.00
_cell.angle_gamma   90.00
#
_symmetry.space_group_name_H-M   'P 1'
#
loop_
_entity.id
_entity.type
_entity.pdbx_description
1 polymer ?
#
loop_
_entity_poly.entity_id
_entity_poly.type
_entity_poly.pdbx_seq_one_letter_code
_entity_poly.pdbx_strand_id
1 'polypeptide(L)'
;MIKAHWTYSKQEWKAYMYKRLKGKNLILRTWKKILLSFIVKTPEVKISPVSIVVGKNSWEINHGLRVKDIELSCIDDINIMTLNFDGIHPGNKVMEMHIPVPKGKLRDAFELRQRMLAANQVSLQDQARW
;
A
#
# COMPACT_ATOMS: atom_id res chain seq x y z
N MET A 1 -1.18 -13.81 11.67
CA MET A 1 0.28 -13.55 11.72
C MET A 1 0.61 -12.41 10.75
N ILE A 2 1.26 -11.34 11.23
CA ILE A 2 1.63 -10.18 10.40
C ILE A 2 2.75 -10.59 9.44
N LYS A 3 2.61 -10.27 8.15
CA LYS A 3 3.59 -10.64 7.11
C LYS A 3 4.60 -9.53 6.83
N ALA A 4 4.18 -8.27 6.96
CA ALA A 4 5.07 -7.13 6.94
C ALA A 4 4.61 -6.08 7.95
N HIS A 5 5.59 -5.46 8.62
CA HIS A 5 5.38 -4.34 9.50
C HIS A 5 6.42 -3.27 9.17
N TRP A 6 5.94 -2.13 8.68
CA TRP A 6 6.77 -1.01 8.25
C TRP A 6 6.44 0.24 9.05
N THR A 7 7.51 0.88 9.52
CA THR A 7 7.48 2.21 10.13
C THR A 7 8.27 3.16 9.24
N TYR A 8 7.87 4.42 9.22
CA TYR A 8 8.55 5.46 8.45
C TYR A 8 9.21 6.43 9.41
N SER A 9 10.38 6.94 9.03
CA SER A 9 10.88 8.16 9.63
C SER A 9 10.00 9.36 9.23
N LYS A 10 9.99 10.40 10.06
CA LYS A 10 9.27 11.66 9.74
C LYS A 10 9.73 12.24 8.42
N GLN A 11 11.03 12.15 8.11
CA GLN A 11 11.62 12.69 6.89
C GLN A 11 11.16 11.93 5.65
N GLU A 12 11.14 10.59 5.68
CA GLU A 12 10.66 9.76 4.57
C GLU A 12 9.18 10.01 4.28
N TRP A 13 8.34 10.05 5.32
CA TRP A 13 6.92 10.29 5.15
C TRP A 13 6.64 11.69 4.59
N LYS A 14 7.37 12.70 5.08
CA LYS A 14 7.28 14.07 4.57
C LYS A 14 7.69 14.16 3.11
N ALA A 15 8.76 13.47 2.71
CA ALA A 15 9.22 13.40 1.31
C ALA A 15 8.17 12.75 0.39
N TYR A 16 7.57 11.64 0.82
CA TYR A 16 6.47 10.99 0.11
C TYR A 16 5.26 11.92 -0.06
N MET A 17 4.81 12.54 1.03
CA MET A 17 3.66 13.45 0.98
C MET A 17 3.91 14.67 0.10
N TYR A 18 5.11 15.26 0.13
CA TYR A 18 5.44 16.37 -0.77
C TYR A 18 5.41 15.97 -2.25
N LYS A 19 5.91 14.78 -2.58
CA LYS A 19 5.91 14.26 -3.97
C LYS A 19 4.51 13.93 -4.45
N ARG A 20 3.68 13.30 -3.62
CA ARG A 20 2.26 13.03 -3.92
C ARG A 20 1.47 14.30 -4.24
N LEU A 21 1.86 15.44 -3.68
CA LEU A 21 1.19 16.72 -3.93
C LEU A 21 1.68 17.46 -5.18
N LYS A 22 2.78 17.03 -5.81
CA LYS A 22 3.39 17.72 -6.95
C LYS A 22 2.48 17.74 -8.20
N GLY A 23 1.49 16.86 -8.28
CA GLY A 23 0.52 16.78 -9.38
C GLY A 23 -0.75 17.64 -9.27
N LYS A 24 -0.87 18.58 -8.31
CA LYS A 24 -2.05 19.47 -8.17
C LYS A 24 -1.64 20.95 -8.10
N ASN A 25 -2.48 21.82 -8.66
CA ASN A 25 -2.29 23.28 -8.87
C ASN A 25 -1.32 23.99 -7.90
N LEU A 26 -0.48 24.88 -8.45
CA LEU A 26 0.56 25.65 -7.76
C LEU A 26 0.11 26.30 -6.44
N ILE A 27 -1.12 26.84 -6.38
CA ILE A 27 -1.67 27.51 -5.18
C ILE A 27 -1.96 26.51 -4.05
N LEU A 28 -2.49 25.32 -4.39
CA LEU A 28 -2.71 24.24 -3.41
C LEU A 28 -1.38 23.68 -2.88
N ARG A 29 -0.29 23.82 -3.63
CA ARG A 29 1.03 23.33 -3.25
C ARG A 29 1.55 24.07 -2.02
N THR A 30 1.42 25.40 -1.97
CA THR A 30 1.94 26.22 -0.86
C THR A 30 1.16 26.00 0.44
N TRP A 31 -0.17 26.01 0.36
CA TRP A 31 -1.05 25.75 1.50
C TRP A 31 -0.86 24.34 2.07
N LYS A 32 -0.76 23.34 1.21
CA LYS A 32 -0.51 21.98 1.66
C LYS A 32 0.89 21.77 2.19
N LYS A 33 1.90 22.51 1.71
CA LYS A 33 3.25 22.45 2.30
C LYS A 33 3.25 22.90 3.77
N ILE A 34 2.46 23.92 4.11
CA ILE A 34 2.28 24.41 5.48
C ILE A 34 1.56 23.36 6.32
N LEU A 35 0.44 22.82 5.83
CA LEU A 35 -0.29 21.72 6.49
C LEU A 35 0.58 20.46 6.71
N LEU A 36 1.44 20.12 5.75
CA LEU A 36 2.37 18.98 5.88
C LEU A 36 3.43 19.20 6.97
N SER A 37 3.80 20.45 7.26
CA SER A 37 4.68 20.77 8.38
C SER A 37 4.02 20.51 9.74
N PHE A 38 2.69 20.51 9.80
CA PHE A 38 1.91 20.14 11.00
C PHE A 38 1.63 18.63 11.12
N ILE A 39 2.03 17.80 10.15
CA ILE A 39 1.86 16.34 10.28
C ILE A 39 2.94 15.81 11.23
N VAL A 40 2.55 15.67 12.50
CA VAL A 40 3.43 15.16 13.57
C VAL A 40 3.56 13.63 13.54
N LYS A 41 2.56 12.93 12.99
CA LYS A 41 2.46 11.45 13.04
C LYS A 41 2.75 10.79 11.70
N THR A 42 3.78 9.96 11.68
CA THR A 42 4.06 8.99 10.62
C THR A 42 3.09 7.81 10.75
N PRO A 43 2.42 7.37 9.67
CA PRO A 43 1.57 6.19 9.74
C PRO A 43 2.42 4.94 9.93
N GLU A 44 1.87 3.95 10.62
CA GLU A 44 2.41 2.60 10.70
C GLU A 44 1.71 1.75 9.64
N VAL A 45 2.44 0.90 8.91
CA VAL A 45 1.87 0.02 7.91
C VAL A 45 2.01 -1.42 8.35
N LYS A 46 0.88 -2.11 8.53
CA LYS A 46 0.82 -3.53 8.88
C LYS A 46 0.10 -4.26 7.76
N ILE A 47 0.77 -5.23 7.18
CA ILE A 47 0.23 -6.06 6.11
C ILE A 47 0.16 -7.48 6.61
N SER A 48 -1.04 -8.03 6.59
CA SER A 48 -1.34 -9.41 6.92
C SER A 48 -2.09 -10.06 5.75
N PRO A 49 -2.19 -11.40 5.71
CA PRO A 49 -2.93 -12.08 4.65
C PRO A 49 -4.41 -11.72 4.60
N VAL A 50 -4.98 -11.25 5.72
CA VAL A 50 -6.42 -10.98 5.90
C VAL A 50 -6.73 -9.49 6.00
N SER A 51 -5.73 -8.63 6.16
CA SER A 51 -5.95 -7.21 6.33
C SER A 51 -4.71 -6.37 6.09
N ILE A 52 -4.94 -5.15 5.68
CA ILE A 52 -3.93 -4.11 5.46
C ILE A 52 -4.32 -2.92 6.32
N VAL A 53 -3.41 -2.47 7.17
CA VAL A 53 -3.62 -1.31 8.03
C VAL A 53 -2.57 -0.28 7.69
N VAL A 54 -3.00 0.95 7.38
CA VAL A 54 -2.14 2.11 7.13
C VAL A 54 -2.58 3.23 8.06
N GLY A 55 -1.85 3.40 9.16
CA GLY A 55 -2.20 4.35 10.22
C GLY A 55 -3.55 4.00 10.86
N LYS A 56 -4.54 4.88 10.69
CA LYS A 56 -5.92 4.67 11.20
C LYS A 56 -6.84 3.96 10.22
N ASN A 57 -6.42 3.78 8.97
CA ASN A 57 -7.24 3.16 7.94
C ASN A 57 -6.94 1.67 7.91
N SER A 58 -7.97 0.83 7.96
CA SER A 58 -7.89 -0.62 7.84
C SER A 58 -8.73 -1.09 6.67
N TRP A 59 -8.17 -2.01 5.89
CA TRP A 59 -8.85 -2.70 4.81
C TRP A 59 -8.77 -4.19 5.08
N GLU A 60 -9.92 -4.84 5.09
CA GLU A 60 -10.00 -6.28 5.28
C GLU A 60 -9.98 -6.96 3.90
N ILE A 61 -9.05 -7.89 3.73
CA ILE A 61 -8.96 -8.78 2.58
C ILE A 61 -9.93 -9.94 2.86
N ASN A 62 -11.23 -9.67 2.68
CA ASN A 62 -12.33 -10.62 2.87
C ASN A 62 -12.82 -11.18 1.52
N HIS A 63 -13.82 -12.06 1.53
CA HIS A 63 -14.49 -12.67 0.36
C HIS A 63 -15.03 -11.70 -0.72
N GLY A 64 -14.89 -10.37 -0.55
CA GLY A 64 -15.27 -9.36 -1.53
C GLY A 64 -14.10 -8.67 -2.25
N LEU A 65 -12.87 -8.75 -1.73
CA LEU A 65 -11.68 -8.05 -2.23
C LEU A 65 -10.50 -9.02 -2.28
N ARG A 66 -10.05 -9.33 -3.50
CA ARG A 66 -8.89 -10.20 -3.71
C ARG A 66 -7.71 -9.39 -4.20
N VAL A 67 -6.56 -9.56 -3.58
CA VAL A 67 -5.31 -9.00 -4.12
C VAL A 67 -5.04 -9.69 -5.46
N LYS A 68 -5.08 -8.95 -6.56
CA LYS A 68 -4.79 -9.44 -7.91
C LYS A 68 -3.30 -9.46 -8.16
N ASP A 69 -2.67 -8.31 -7.92
CA ASP A 69 -1.24 -8.12 -8.14
C ASP A 69 -0.66 -7.13 -7.13
N ILE A 70 0.63 -7.27 -6.92
CA ILE A 70 1.45 -6.37 -6.14
C ILE A 70 2.59 -5.91 -7.05
N GLU A 71 2.56 -4.65 -7.43
CA GLU A 71 3.60 -4.04 -8.24
C GLU A 71 4.53 -3.21 -7.36
N LEU A 72 5.83 -3.26 -7.67
CA LEU A 72 6.81 -2.36 -7.07
C LEU A 72 7.32 -1.44 -8.17
N SER A 73 7.09 -0.15 -7.98
CA SER A 73 7.55 0.91 -8.88
C SER A 73 8.42 1.89 -8.12
N CYS A 74 9.25 2.63 -8.84
CA CYS A 74 9.98 3.78 -8.29
C CYS A 74 9.40 5.05 -8.92
N ILE A 75 8.86 5.94 -8.09
CA ILE A 75 8.34 7.23 -8.54
C ILE A 75 9.15 8.31 -7.84
N ASP A 76 9.91 9.09 -8.62
CA ASP A 76 10.78 10.16 -8.14
C ASP A 76 11.63 9.67 -6.95
N ASP A 77 12.49 8.67 -7.07
CA ASP A 77 13.34 8.12 -5.98
C ASP A 77 12.61 7.57 -4.73
N ILE A 78 11.29 7.37 -4.81
CA ILE A 78 10.52 6.70 -3.76
C ILE A 78 9.98 5.39 -4.32
N ASN A 79 10.35 4.30 -3.68
CA ASN A 79 9.78 2.99 -3.98
C ASN A 79 8.32 2.99 -3.49
N ILE A 80 7.40 2.63 -4.37
CA ILE A 80 5.97 2.54 -4.11
C ILE A 80 5.53 1.12 -4.43
N MET A 81 4.89 0.50 -3.44
CA MET A 81 4.18 -0.75 -3.60
C MET A 81 2.73 -0.45 -3.93
N THR A 82 2.30 -0.85 -5.11
CA THR A 82 0.92 -0.74 -5.56
C THR A 82 0.24 -2.09 -5.38
N LEU A 83 -0.84 -2.10 -4.61
CA LEU A 83 -1.70 -3.26 -4.42
C LEU A 83 -2.95 -3.09 -5.28
N ASN A 84 -3.11 -3.98 -6.25
CA ASN A 84 -4.26 -4.02 -7.12
C ASN A 84 -5.26 -5.04 -6.57
N PHE A 85 -6.50 -4.60 -6.34
CA PHE A 85 -7.58 -5.45 -5.86
C PHE A 85 -8.63 -5.66 -6.94
N ASP A 86 -9.01 -6.91 -7.15
CA ASP A 86 -10.22 -7.26 -7.91
C ASP A 86 -11.39 -7.41 -6.93
N GLY A 87 -12.51 -6.77 -7.26
CA GLY A 87 -13.77 -6.98 -6.58
C GLY A 87 -14.38 -8.31 -7.01
N ILE A 88 -14.73 -9.18 -6.06
CA ILE A 88 -15.29 -10.51 -6.36
C ILE A 88 -16.75 -10.42 -6.84
N HIS A 89 -17.46 -9.33 -6.54
CA HIS A 89 -18.86 -9.13 -6.92
C HIS A 89 -19.00 -8.20 -8.13
N PRO A 90 -19.90 -8.49 -9.10
CA PRO A 90 -20.17 -7.61 -10.23
C PRO A 90 -20.70 -6.26 -9.73
N GLY A 91 -19.94 -5.19 -9.97
CA GLY A 91 -20.22 -3.83 -9.49
C GLY A 91 -19.22 -3.28 -8.46
N ASN A 92 -18.36 -4.13 -7.87
CA ASN A 92 -17.26 -3.64 -7.04
C ASN A 92 -16.17 -3.01 -7.92
N LYS A 93 -15.81 -1.76 -7.61
CA LYS A 93 -14.77 -1.02 -8.32
C LYS A 93 -13.41 -1.70 -8.11
N VAL A 94 -12.64 -1.84 -9.18
CA VAL A 94 -11.19 -2.11 -9.11
C VAL A 94 -10.59 -1.06 -8.18
N MET A 95 -9.95 -1.52 -7.12
CA MET A 95 -9.34 -0.65 -6.13
C MET A 95 -7.83 -0.77 -6.23
N GLU A 96 -7.17 0.38 -6.21
CA GLU A 96 -5.72 0.48 -6.21
C GLU A 96 -5.27 1.16 -4.91
N MET A 97 -4.26 0.58 -4.25
CA MET A 97 -3.67 1.16 -3.05
C MET A 97 -2.17 1.34 -3.23
N HIS A 98 -1.71 2.59 -3.08
CA HIS A 98 -0.30 2.91 -3.10
C HIS A 98 0.26 3.03 -1.68
N ILE A 99 1.26 2.21 -1.38
CA ILE A 99 1.98 2.18 -0.12
C ILE A 99 3.44 2.52 -0.39
N PRO A 100 3.98 3.65 0.13
CA PRO A 100 5.41 3.91 0.00
C PRO A 100 6.21 2.85 0.76
N VAL A 101 7.32 2.41 0.20
CA VAL A 101 8.21 1.45 0.82
C VAL A 101 9.34 2.24 1.52
N PRO A 102 9.53 2.09 2.84
CA PRO A 102 10.64 2.76 3.54
C PRO A 102 12.01 2.37 2.98
N LYS A 103 13.03 3.22 3.19
CA LYS A 103 14.39 2.86 2.81
C LYS A 103 14.84 1.60 3.56
N GLY A 104 15.56 0.72 2.86
CA GLY A 104 15.99 -0.57 3.41
C GLY A 104 14.89 -1.64 3.51
N LYS A 105 13.62 -1.31 3.23
CA LYS A 105 12.49 -2.26 3.24
C LYS A 105 12.10 -2.78 1.87
N LEU A 106 12.89 -2.48 0.84
CA LEU A 106 12.63 -2.93 -0.53
C LEU A 106 12.69 -4.46 -0.65
N ARG A 107 13.67 -5.11 0.00
CA ARG A 107 13.77 -6.57 0.04
C ARG A 107 12.53 -7.19 0.70
N ASP A 108 12.10 -6.66 1.84
CA ASP A 108 10.89 -7.11 2.53
C ASP A 108 9.64 -6.97 1.63
N ALA A 109 9.56 -5.89 0.83
CA ALA A 109 8.47 -5.68 -0.11
C ALA A 109 8.47 -6.71 -1.25
N PHE A 110 9.64 -7.07 -1.78
CA PHE A 110 9.76 -8.14 -2.77
C PHE A 110 9.36 -9.51 -2.19
N GLU A 111 9.81 -9.83 -0.98
CA GLU A 111 9.43 -11.08 -0.30
C GLU A 111 7.92 -11.13 -0.02
N LEU A 112 7.32 -10.00 0.37
CA LEU A 112 5.88 -9.88 0.59
C LEU A 112 5.10 -10.14 -0.71
N ARG A 113 5.54 -9.56 -1.83
CA ARG A 113 4.96 -9.81 -3.15
C ARG A 113 4.95 -11.31 -3.47
N GLN A 114 6.10 -11.97 -3.35
CA GLN A 114 6.22 -13.41 -3.64
C GLN A 114 5.30 -14.25 -2.75
N ARG A 115 5.25 -13.97 -1.44
CA ARG A 115 4.41 -14.71 -0.48
C ARG A 115 2.91 -14.50 -0.73
N MET A 116 2.50 -13.28 -1.08
CA MET A 116 1.09 -12.97 -1.38
C MET A 116 0.63 -13.63 -2.68
N LEU A 117 1.47 -13.61 -3.73
CA LEU A 117 1.18 -14.28 -4.99
C LEU A 117 1.10 -15.81 -4.83
N ALA A 118 2.01 -16.41 -4.04
CA ALA A 118 1.95 -17.84 -3.73
C ALA A 118 0.69 -18.22 -2.94
N ALA A 119 0.30 -17.42 -1.93
CA ALA A 119 -0.93 -17.66 -1.17
C ALA A 119 -2.18 -17.58 -2.05
N ASN A 120 -2.22 -16.62 -2.99
CA ASN A 120 -3.31 -16.48 -3.94
C ASN A 120 -3.45 -17.67 -4.90
N GLN A 121 -2.35 -18.30 -5.32
CA GLN A 121 -2.38 -19.48 -6.19
C GLN A 121 -2.90 -20.73 -5.47
N VAL A 122 -2.52 -20.91 -4.20
CA VAL A 122 -3.03 -22.02 -3.37
C VAL A 122 -4.54 -21.90 -3.17
N SER A 123 -5.04 -20.70 -2.86
CA SER A 123 -6.49 -20.47 -2.72
C SER A 123 -7.29 -20.75 -4.00
N LEU A 124 -6.70 -20.59 -5.19
CA LEU A 124 -7.35 -20.96 -6.46
C LEU A 124 -7.39 -22.48 -6.68
N GLN A 125 -6.34 -23.20 -6.32
CA GLN A 125 -6.31 -24.66 -6.46
C GLN A 125 -7.27 -25.34 -5.49
N ASP A 126 -7.43 -24.81 -4.27
CA ASP A 126 -8.39 -25.33 -3.30
C ASP A 126 -9.85 -25.01 -3.70
N GLN A 127 -10.11 -23.88 -4.36
CA GLN A 127 -11.45 -23.55 -4.88
C GLN A 127 -11.81 -24.34 -6.16
N ALA A 128 -10.84 -24.78 -6.96
CA ALA A 128 -11.07 -25.58 -8.16
C ALA A 128 -11.23 -27.09 -7.87
N ARG A 129 -11.10 -27.51 -6.61
CA ARG A 129 -11.21 -28.91 -6.17
C ARG A 129 -12.58 -29.28 -5.58
N TRP A 130 -13.58 -28.40 -5.71
CA TRP A 130 -14.96 -28.64 -5.31
C TRP A 130 -15.90 -28.47 -6.50
#